data_AF-A0A8J7ZPM0-F1
#
_entry.id   AF-A0A8J7ZPM0-F1
#
_cell.length_a   1.000
_cell.length_b   1.000
_cell.length_c   1.000
_cell.angle_alpha   90.00
_cell.angle_beta   90.00
_cell.angle_gamma   90.00
#
_symmetry.space_group_name_H-M   'P 1'
#
loop_
_entity.id
_entity.type
_entity.pdbx_description
1 polymer ?
#
loop_
_entity_poly.entity_id
_entity_poly.type
_entity_poly.pdbx_seq_one_letter_code
_entity_poly.pdbx_strand_id
1 'polypeptide(L)'
;MPPTGESGDEATGIDRRTVIRAVGGAAAVGAFATGAAGDDDGEGAAYAVAQGDACVPVVPLSGDEPVEDLYDLQIPDKYGGDNGASDDGGPYFQSNGTKDLQAVNATITFLYDGPDGLSLVVVHDRPGDEAGGAVSWTVRDAPEDAEWAVKDDLYLDGGEPDQNNYDRWDVGGTTHQIDWTWGSAGTDGGALRGLGEATITIVPAFNEESALWGEHYAEDPITDWQVLSFPDGRDSPKRTSLDLDRPIAIGAGACDAGVKSEDESAASDDGERARVEIDVKPGSDHNPINPRSRGVIPVAIRGGDEVDLDEIETDELEFGPSDGEGEREIDGDGASPAHGGHGEPIDGDDRNRLVVHFPAHEAEFEHGDTVAVLTGETDEREFFGTDEVTIVGNGGDDEDDDDRDRDDDDDHDRGDDDRDEDDDRDADDDRDEDEDDDRDDDDRDEDEDDDRDEDEDGGPGRGNGNGGGRDNGNGRGNGNGRGNGRGKGRGNGR
;
A
#
# COMPACT_ATOMS: atom_id res chain seq x y z
N MET A 1 57.67 -11.72 29.40
CA MET A 1 57.85 -10.40 30.05
C MET A 1 58.42 -9.43 29.01
N PRO A 2 57.98 -8.15 29.01
CA PRO A 2 58.04 -7.25 27.84
C PRO A 2 59.23 -6.25 27.97
N PRO A 3 59.34 -5.10 27.24
CA PRO A 3 58.40 -3.93 27.20
C PRO A 3 58.19 -3.32 25.77
N THR A 4 57.49 -2.21 25.46
CA THR A 4 56.19 -1.57 25.87
C THR A 4 55.86 -0.43 24.87
N GLY A 5 54.59 -0.24 24.48
CA GLY A 5 54.02 1.04 23.97
C GLY A 5 54.33 1.45 22.52
N GLU A 6 53.62 2.42 21.90
CA GLU A 6 52.30 3.04 22.20
C GLU A 6 51.84 3.96 21.03
N SER A 7 50.52 4.26 20.92
CA SER A 7 49.87 5.46 20.30
C SER A 7 49.94 5.79 18.77
N GLY A 8 48.84 6.39 18.26
CA GLY A 8 48.68 7.14 16.98
C GLY A 8 48.36 6.27 15.75
N ASP A 9 47.16 6.24 15.15
CA ASP A 9 46.19 7.29 14.73
C ASP A 9 46.67 8.16 13.54
N GLU A 10 46.10 7.90 12.35
CA GLU A 10 45.37 8.88 11.53
C GLU A 10 44.79 8.21 10.26
N ALA A 11 43.64 8.72 9.80
CA ALA A 11 42.91 8.18 8.66
C ALA A 11 43.41 8.73 7.31
N THR A 12 43.33 7.93 6.25
CA THR A 12 43.32 8.42 4.86
C THR A 12 42.13 7.82 4.14
N GLY A 13 41.22 8.68 3.67
CA GLY A 13 39.87 8.30 3.27
C GLY A 13 39.78 7.42 2.01
N ILE A 14 38.66 6.70 1.92
CA ILE A 14 38.16 6.11 0.68
C ILE A 14 36.87 6.85 0.31
N ASP A 15 36.72 7.07 -0.99
CA ASP A 15 35.73 7.96 -1.62
C ASP A 15 34.28 7.57 -1.31
N ARG A 16 33.46 8.54 -0.86
CA ARG A 16 32.04 8.34 -0.53
C ARG A 16 31.19 8.41 -1.80
N ARG A 17 31.19 7.35 -2.62
CA ARG A 17 30.27 7.27 -3.78
C ARG A 17 29.95 5.86 -4.29
N THR A 18 29.45 5.00 -3.38
CA THR A 18 28.56 3.89 -3.76
C THR A 18 27.48 3.77 -2.69
N VAL A 19 26.29 4.33 -2.95
CA VAL A 19 25.09 4.04 -2.15
C VAL A 19 24.63 2.64 -2.55
N ILE A 20 24.97 1.64 -1.74
CA ILE A 20 24.30 0.35 -1.81
C ILE A 20 22.93 0.54 -1.15
N ARG A 21 21.88 0.65 -1.96
CA ARG A 21 20.50 0.47 -1.49
C ARG A 21 20.35 -0.99 -1.07
N ALA A 22 20.57 -1.27 0.21
CA ALA A 22 20.21 -2.53 0.84
C ALA A 22 18.96 -2.29 1.68
N VAL A 23 17.78 -2.35 1.06
CA VAL A 23 16.50 -2.43 1.79
C VAL A 23 16.38 -3.86 2.33
N GLY A 24 17.12 -4.13 3.40
CA GLY A 24 17.13 -5.39 4.13
C GLY A 24 15.99 -5.51 5.13
N GLY A 25 14.77 -5.22 4.71
CA GLY A 25 13.58 -5.33 5.56
C GLY A 25 13.06 -6.77 5.57
N ALA A 26 13.43 -7.56 6.59
CA ALA A 26 12.85 -8.87 6.85
C ALA A 26 11.42 -8.70 7.39
N ALA A 27 10.46 -8.56 6.48
CA ALA A 27 9.04 -8.56 6.82
C ALA A 27 8.64 -9.99 7.22
N ALA A 28 8.50 -10.24 8.52
CA ALA A 28 8.06 -11.51 9.07
C ALA A 28 6.54 -11.71 8.89
N VAL A 29 6.06 -11.71 7.64
CA VAL A 29 4.66 -11.98 7.30
C VAL A 29 4.54 -13.49 7.03
N GLY A 30 4.05 -14.26 8.01
CA GLY A 30 4.02 -15.71 7.86
C GLY A 30 3.61 -16.54 9.07
N ALA A 31 2.46 -16.25 9.69
CA ALA A 31 1.81 -17.16 10.63
C ALA A 31 0.94 -18.20 9.87
N PHE A 32 1.58 -19.08 9.09
CA PHE A 32 0.89 -20.18 8.40
C PHE A 32 0.90 -21.45 9.27
N ALA A 33 -0.26 -21.85 9.79
CA ALA A 33 -0.39 -23.06 10.59
C ALA A 33 -0.61 -24.31 9.72
N THR A 34 0.09 -25.40 10.06
CA THR A 34 -0.15 -26.75 9.49
C THR A 34 -1.20 -27.52 10.33
N GLY A 35 -2.38 -26.91 10.46
CA GLY A 35 -3.51 -27.39 11.27
C GLY A 35 -4.54 -28.20 10.47
N ALA A 36 -5.21 -29.16 11.12
CA ALA A 36 -6.26 -29.96 10.51
C ALA A 36 -7.65 -29.31 10.66
N ALA A 37 -8.48 -29.41 9.62
CA ALA A 37 -9.75 -28.70 9.45
C ALA A 37 -10.72 -28.71 10.66
N GLY A 38 -11.31 -27.54 10.93
CA GLY A 38 -12.40 -27.31 11.87
C GLY A 38 -13.42 -26.28 11.32
N ASP A 39 -14.68 -26.71 11.22
CA ASP A 39 -15.94 -26.01 10.93
C ASP A 39 -16.05 -24.88 9.84
N ASP A 40 -16.64 -25.30 8.71
CA ASP A 40 -17.62 -24.63 7.82
C ASP A 40 -17.31 -23.35 7.00
N ASP A 41 -16.37 -22.45 7.36
CA ASP A 41 -16.08 -21.23 6.53
C ASP A 41 -14.80 -21.34 5.66
N GLY A 42 -14.05 -22.44 5.79
CA GLY A 42 -12.78 -22.70 5.11
C GLY A 42 -12.65 -24.11 4.52
N GLU A 43 -13.76 -24.83 4.33
CA GLU A 43 -13.73 -26.22 3.85
C GLU A 43 -13.16 -26.31 2.42
N GLY A 44 -11.91 -26.77 2.30
CA GLY A 44 -11.17 -26.87 1.03
C GLY A 44 -10.06 -25.82 0.82
N ALA A 45 -9.92 -24.83 1.71
CA ALA A 45 -8.83 -23.86 1.63
C ALA A 45 -7.50 -24.51 2.07
N ALA A 46 -6.57 -24.65 1.13
CA ALA A 46 -5.22 -25.20 1.36
C ALA A 46 -4.14 -24.11 1.43
N TYR A 47 -4.52 -22.86 1.15
CA TYR A 47 -3.64 -21.70 1.12
C TYR A 47 -4.29 -20.55 1.88
N ALA A 48 -3.48 -19.57 2.24
CA ALA A 48 -3.95 -18.33 2.82
C ALA A 48 -3.16 -17.12 2.32
N VAL A 49 -3.77 -15.94 2.45
CA VAL A 49 -3.13 -14.64 2.28
C VAL A 49 -3.16 -13.92 3.62
N ALA A 50 -1.98 -13.51 4.11
CA ALA A 50 -1.83 -12.76 5.36
C ALA A 50 -1.42 -11.31 5.06
N GLN A 51 -2.06 -10.34 5.72
CA GLN A 51 -1.76 -8.91 5.61
C GLN A 51 -1.88 -8.25 7.00
N GLY A 52 -0.74 -7.96 7.63
CA GLY A 52 -0.73 -7.68 9.07
C GLY A 52 -1.37 -8.84 9.84
N ASP A 53 -2.29 -8.53 10.76
CA ASP A 53 -3.02 -9.51 11.57
C ASP A 53 -4.18 -10.20 10.81
N ALA A 54 -4.54 -9.69 9.63
CA ALA A 54 -5.61 -10.29 8.83
C ALA A 54 -5.10 -11.53 8.09
N CYS A 55 -5.83 -12.63 8.20
CA CYS A 55 -5.60 -13.84 7.41
C CYS A 55 -6.86 -14.22 6.63
N VAL A 56 -6.71 -14.38 5.31
CA VAL A 56 -7.77 -14.74 4.37
C VAL A 56 -7.55 -16.17 3.84
N PRO A 57 -8.45 -17.14 4.12
CA PRO A 57 -8.32 -18.49 3.58
C PRO A 57 -8.67 -18.52 2.08
N VAL A 58 -7.78 -19.11 1.29
CA VAL A 58 -7.88 -19.16 -0.18
C VAL A 58 -8.04 -20.59 -0.68
N VAL A 59 -9.11 -20.81 -1.44
CA VAL A 59 -9.29 -21.95 -2.33
C VAL A 59 -8.83 -21.51 -3.72
N PRO A 60 -7.78 -22.10 -4.31
CA PRO A 60 -7.37 -21.80 -5.67
C PRO A 60 -8.47 -22.09 -6.68
N LEU A 61 -8.46 -21.38 -7.80
CA LEU A 61 -9.21 -21.80 -8.98
C LEU A 61 -8.51 -23.02 -9.58
N SER A 62 -9.16 -24.18 -9.65
CA SER A 62 -8.60 -25.35 -10.35
C SER A 62 -8.98 -25.37 -11.82
N GLY A 63 -8.08 -25.85 -12.69
CA GLY A 63 -8.38 -26.10 -14.11
C GLY A 63 -7.45 -27.10 -14.78
N ASP A 64 -7.84 -27.56 -15.98
CA ASP A 64 -7.09 -28.56 -16.76
C ASP A 64 -6.17 -27.92 -17.84
N GLU A 65 -6.14 -26.59 -17.93
CA GLU A 65 -5.44 -25.81 -18.97
C GLU A 65 -4.27 -25.02 -18.36
N PRO A 66 -3.19 -24.73 -19.11
CA PRO A 66 -2.10 -23.87 -18.63
C PRO A 66 -2.56 -22.48 -18.15
N VAL A 67 -1.75 -21.80 -17.34
CA VAL A 67 -2.13 -20.48 -16.77
C VAL A 67 -2.15 -19.38 -17.83
N GLU A 68 -1.39 -19.55 -18.91
CA GLU A 68 -1.37 -18.74 -20.11
C GLU A 68 -2.73 -18.81 -20.82
N ASP A 69 -3.31 -20.02 -20.96
CA ASP A 69 -4.63 -20.24 -21.55
C ASP A 69 -5.77 -19.75 -20.63
N LEU A 70 -5.56 -19.76 -19.30
CA LEU A 70 -6.50 -19.17 -18.33
C LEU A 70 -6.49 -17.64 -18.38
N TYR A 71 -5.31 -17.04 -18.41
CA TYR A 71 -5.13 -15.59 -18.47
C TYR A 71 -5.57 -15.07 -19.85
N ASP A 72 -5.24 -15.83 -20.89
CA ASP A 72 -5.51 -15.59 -22.30
C ASP A 72 -5.13 -14.15 -22.67
N LEU A 73 -3.82 -13.87 -22.57
CA LEU A 73 -3.25 -12.60 -23.04
C LEU A 73 -3.23 -12.62 -24.56
N GLN A 74 -4.08 -11.80 -25.16
CA GLN A 74 -4.22 -11.74 -26.60
C GLN A 74 -3.36 -10.59 -27.16
N ILE A 75 -2.47 -10.86 -28.12
CA ILE A 75 -1.74 -9.82 -28.87
C ILE A 75 -1.77 -10.12 -30.38
N PRO A 76 -1.72 -9.11 -31.26
CA PRO A 76 -1.66 -9.36 -32.70
C PRO A 76 -0.40 -10.10 -33.14
N ASP A 77 -0.54 -11.07 -34.04
CA ASP A 77 0.49 -11.92 -34.71
C ASP A 77 1.76 -11.21 -35.24
N LYS A 78 1.74 -9.88 -35.36
CA LYS A 78 2.92 -9.06 -35.74
C LYS A 78 3.92 -8.89 -34.59
N TYR A 79 3.44 -9.03 -33.36
CA TYR A 79 4.22 -8.97 -32.13
C TYR A 79 4.73 -10.35 -31.75
N GLY A 80 5.87 -10.39 -31.07
CA GLY A 80 6.38 -11.60 -30.44
C GLY A 80 6.93 -11.28 -29.05
N GLY A 81 7.60 -12.24 -28.42
CA GLY A 81 8.15 -12.07 -27.08
C GLY A 81 8.17 -13.39 -26.33
N ASP A 82 8.54 -13.31 -25.05
CA ASP A 82 8.43 -14.39 -24.07
C ASP A 82 7.50 -13.89 -22.96
N ASN A 83 6.21 -13.79 -23.29
CA ASN A 83 5.20 -13.06 -22.50
C ASN A 83 3.91 -13.84 -22.26
N GLY A 84 3.82 -15.10 -22.73
CA GLY A 84 2.65 -15.95 -22.55
C GLY A 84 1.45 -15.63 -23.46
N ALA A 85 1.62 -14.78 -24.48
CA ALA A 85 0.51 -14.31 -25.30
C ALA A 85 0.17 -15.21 -26.51
N SER A 86 -1.08 -15.12 -26.97
CA SER A 86 -1.66 -15.82 -28.14
C SER A 86 -2.33 -14.83 -29.12
N ASP A 87 -2.68 -15.29 -30.33
CA ASP A 87 -3.56 -14.57 -31.27
C ASP A 87 -4.71 -15.50 -31.73
N ASP A 88 -5.87 -15.34 -31.09
CA ASP A 88 -7.15 -15.94 -31.48
C ASP A 88 -8.16 -14.90 -31.99
N GLY A 89 -7.68 -13.70 -32.37
CA GLY A 89 -8.51 -12.60 -32.88
C GLY A 89 -9.01 -11.61 -31.83
N GLY A 90 -8.49 -11.66 -30.60
CA GLY A 90 -8.65 -10.61 -29.58
C GLY A 90 -9.97 -10.63 -28.79
N PRO A 91 -10.27 -9.54 -28.03
CA PRO A 91 -9.57 -8.25 -28.02
C PRO A 91 -8.15 -8.35 -27.45
N TYR A 92 -7.29 -7.47 -27.93
CA TYR A 92 -5.85 -7.50 -27.66
C TYR A 92 -5.41 -6.56 -26.54
N PHE A 93 -4.20 -6.77 -26.01
CA PHE A 93 -3.56 -5.97 -24.95
C PHE A 93 -4.38 -5.97 -23.66
N GLN A 94 -4.82 -7.16 -23.28
CA GLN A 94 -5.55 -7.42 -22.05
C GLN A 94 -5.62 -8.92 -21.79
N SER A 95 -5.84 -9.28 -20.52
CA SER A 95 -6.38 -10.58 -20.15
C SER A 95 -7.80 -10.74 -20.73
N ASN A 96 -7.96 -11.58 -21.74
CA ASN A 96 -9.27 -11.95 -22.27
C ASN A 96 -9.92 -13.04 -21.41
N GLY A 97 -9.10 -13.90 -20.82
CA GLY A 97 -9.50 -15.12 -20.11
C GLY A 97 -9.99 -14.90 -18.69
N THR A 98 -9.85 -13.70 -18.11
CA THR A 98 -10.31 -13.37 -16.74
C THR A 98 -11.42 -12.31 -16.68
N LYS A 99 -12.03 -11.93 -17.81
CA LYS A 99 -13.01 -10.83 -17.92
C LYS A 99 -14.22 -10.87 -16.98
N ASP A 100 -14.65 -12.05 -16.59
CA ASP A 100 -15.72 -12.32 -15.61
C ASP A 100 -15.28 -12.06 -14.15
N LEU A 101 -13.97 -12.06 -13.90
CA LEU A 101 -13.34 -11.80 -12.60
C LEU A 101 -12.88 -10.34 -12.45
N GLN A 102 -12.53 -9.67 -13.55
CA GLN A 102 -12.06 -8.27 -13.57
C GLN A 102 -13.08 -7.27 -12.99
N ALA A 103 -12.57 -6.23 -12.32
CA ALA A 103 -13.36 -5.16 -11.72
C ALA A 103 -12.70 -3.80 -12.01
N VAL A 104 -13.53 -2.77 -12.20
CA VAL A 104 -13.07 -1.40 -12.53
C VAL A 104 -12.36 -0.79 -11.32
N ASN A 105 -11.25 -0.12 -11.57
CA ASN A 105 -10.39 0.55 -10.58
C ASN A 105 -9.98 -0.39 -9.44
N ALA A 106 -9.79 -1.67 -9.75
CA ALA A 106 -9.45 -2.70 -8.79
C ALA A 106 -8.39 -3.67 -9.32
N THR A 107 -7.44 -4.04 -8.49
CA THR A 107 -6.53 -5.16 -8.79
C THR A 107 -7.10 -6.44 -8.23
N ILE A 108 -7.21 -7.49 -9.04
CA ILE A 108 -7.59 -8.82 -8.57
C ILE A 108 -6.34 -9.71 -8.48
N THR A 109 -6.30 -10.56 -7.46
CA THR A 109 -5.19 -11.46 -7.20
C THR A 109 -5.72 -12.82 -6.76
N PHE A 110 -5.23 -13.90 -7.34
CA PHE A 110 -5.68 -15.25 -6.97
C PHE A 110 -4.66 -16.34 -7.28
N LEU A 111 -4.89 -17.50 -6.67
CA LEU A 111 -4.15 -18.71 -6.96
C LEU A 111 -4.88 -19.56 -8.00
N TYR A 112 -4.12 -20.11 -8.95
CA TYR A 112 -4.58 -21.07 -9.95
C TYR A 112 -3.84 -22.40 -9.78
N ASP A 113 -4.59 -23.49 -9.65
CA ASP A 113 -4.09 -24.86 -9.60
C ASP A 113 -4.31 -25.53 -10.97
N GLY A 114 -3.28 -25.47 -11.81
CA GLY A 114 -3.29 -25.92 -13.20
C GLY A 114 -2.42 -27.16 -13.47
N PRO A 115 -2.33 -27.63 -14.72
CA PRO A 115 -1.60 -28.84 -15.10
C PRO A 115 -0.07 -28.73 -14.85
N ASP A 116 0.47 -27.51 -14.87
CA ASP A 116 1.87 -27.20 -14.58
C ASP A 116 2.09 -26.72 -13.12
N GLY A 117 1.10 -26.92 -12.24
CA GLY A 117 1.16 -26.60 -10.82
C GLY A 117 0.62 -25.23 -10.43
N LEU A 118 0.82 -24.88 -9.16
CA LEU A 118 0.28 -23.66 -8.56
C LEU A 118 0.91 -22.40 -9.16
N SER A 119 0.07 -21.46 -9.57
CA SER A 119 0.44 -20.16 -10.10
C SER A 119 -0.29 -19.04 -9.35
N LEU A 120 0.36 -17.90 -9.13
CA LEU A 120 -0.28 -16.64 -8.77
C LEU A 120 -0.71 -15.93 -10.06
N VAL A 121 -1.93 -15.41 -10.09
CA VAL A 121 -2.44 -14.56 -11.17
C VAL A 121 -2.80 -13.20 -10.59
N VAL A 122 -2.34 -12.14 -11.25
CA VAL A 122 -2.70 -10.75 -10.97
C VAL A 122 -3.25 -10.11 -12.24
N VAL A 123 -4.37 -9.39 -12.11
CA VAL A 123 -4.90 -8.56 -13.19
C VAL A 123 -5.27 -7.21 -12.63
N HIS A 124 -4.76 -6.16 -13.25
CA HIS A 124 -5.06 -4.78 -12.93
C HIS A 124 -6.24 -4.30 -13.77
N ASP A 125 -7.27 -3.81 -13.08
CA ASP A 125 -8.41 -3.10 -13.64
C ASP A 125 -9.33 -3.94 -14.57
N ARG A 126 -10.23 -3.27 -15.29
CA ARG A 126 -11.05 -3.81 -16.36
C ARG A 126 -11.23 -2.75 -17.46
N PRO A 127 -11.15 -3.10 -18.76
CA PRO A 127 -11.32 -2.10 -19.82
C PRO A 127 -12.67 -1.37 -19.72
N GLY A 128 -12.63 -0.05 -19.89
CA GLY A 128 -13.75 0.85 -19.62
C GLY A 128 -13.68 2.16 -20.42
N ASP A 129 -14.56 3.11 -20.07
CA ASP A 129 -14.56 4.47 -20.65
C ASP A 129 -13.63 5.44 -19.86
N GLU A 130 -13.02 4.95 -18.78
CA GLU A 130 -12.14 5.64 -17.82
C GLU A 130 -10.67 5.23 -18.12
N ALA A 131 -9.69 6.06 -17.73
CA ALA A 131 -8.31 5.99 -18.22
C ALA A 131 -7.35 5.44 -17.15
N GLY A 132 -6.41 4.59 -17.56
CA GLY A 132 -5.74 3.67 -16.65
C GLY A 132 -4.70 4.27 -15.70
N GLY A 133 -3.96 3.38 -15.04
CA GLY A 133 -3.09 3.71 -13.91
C GLY A 133 -1.75 3.00 -13.95
N ALA A 134 -1.16 2.84 -12.76
CA ALA A 134 0.12 2.19 -12.57
C ALA A 134 0.19 1.45 -11.22
N VAL A 135 0.91 0.33 -11.19
CA VAL A 135 1.18 -0.49 -10.00
C VAL A 135 2.61 -1.02 -10.07
N SER A 136 3.32 -0.99 -8.96
CA SER A 136 4.64 -1.62 -8.81
C SER A 136 4.59 -2.68 -7.72
N TRP A 137 5.02 -3.90 -8.00
CA TRP A 137 5.19 -4.95 -6.99
C TRP A 137 6.66 -5.35 -6.86
N THR A 138 7.11 -5.50 -5.62
CA THR A 138 8.29 -6.31 -5.29
C THR A 138 7.83 -7.65 -4.72
N VAL A 139 7.93 -8.71 -5.51
CA VAL A 139 7.75 -10.10 -5.03
C VAL A 139 9.07 -10.56 -4.42
N ARG A 140 9.03 -11.10 -3.20
CA ARG A 140 10.17 -11.64 -2.46
C ARG A 140 9.93 -13.11 -2.13
N ASP A 141 11.04 -13.82 -1.91
CA ASP A 141 11.07 -15.24 -1.54
C ASP A 141 10.40 -16.16 -2.59
N ALA A 142 10.35 -15.69 -3.85
CA ALA A 142 9.91 -16.50 -4.97
C ALA A 142 10.83 -17.74 -5.12
N PRO A 143 10.29 -18.94 -5.39
CA PRO A 143 11.09 -20.13 -5.64
C PRO A 143 12.13 -19.93 -6.76
N GLU A 144 13.30 -20.58 -6.66
CA GLU A 144 14.37 -20.45 -7.67
C GLU A 144 13.96 -20.93 -9.08
N ASP A 145 12.90 -21.73 -9.17
CA ASP A 145 12.30 -22.25 -10.39
C ASP A 145 10.92 -21.63 -10.72
N ALA A 146 10.50 -20.59 -9.99
CA ALA A 146 9.29 -19.84 -10.32
C ALA A 146 9.53 -18.93 -11.53
N GLU A 147 8.57 -18.90 -12.45
CA GLU A 147 8.67 -18.16 -13.72
C GLU A 147 7.39 -17.38 -14.01
N TRP A 148 7.52 -16.14 -14.51
CA TRP A 148 6.40 -15.40 -15.04
C TRP A 148 6.01 -15.98 -16.40
N ALA A 149 5.01 -16.86 -16.39
CA ALA A 149 4.45 -17.52 -17.55
C ALA A 149 3.65 -16.55 -18.43
N VAL A 150 3.02 -15.55 -17.81
CA VAL A 150 2.43 -14.40 -18.50
C VAL A 150 3.07 -13.13 -17.98
N LYS A 151 3.50 -12.27 -18.91
CA LYS A 151 4.07 -10.94 -18.64
C LYS A 151 3.28 -9.96 -19.50
N ASP A 152 2.23 -9.37 -18.94
CA ASP A 152 1.38 -8.46 -19.73
C ASP A 152 2.20 -7.28 -20.26
N ASP A 153 1.76 -6.76 -21.40
CA ASP A 153 2.43 -5.79 -22.28
C ASP A 153 3.93 -6.00 -22.66
N LEU A 154 4.63 -7.06 -22.19
CA LEU A 154 6.03 -7.36 -22.55
C LEU A 154 6.21 -7.97 -23.96
N TYR A 155 5.67 -7.32 -24.98
CA TYR A 155 5.81 -7.70 -26.40
C TYR A 155 6.89 -6.91 -27.14
N LEU A 156 7.34 -7.49 -28.25
CA LEU A 156 8.39 -7.02 -29.15
C LEU A 156 7.84 -6.80 -30.57
N ASP A 157 8.07 -5.63 -31.17
CA ASP A 157 7.88 -5.40 -32.61
C ASP A 157 9.21 -5.68 -33.34
N GLY A 158 9.18 -6.65 -34.26
CA GLY A 158 10.38 -7.02 -35.04
C GLY A 158 11.57 -7.56 -34.22
N GLY A 159 11.37 -7.84 -32.93
CA GLY A 159 12.41 -8.32 -32.00
C GLY A 159 13.02 -7.24 -31.08
N GLU A 160 12.56 -5.99 -31.18
CA GLU A 160 12.87 -4.90 -30.25
C GLU A 160 11.59 -4.57 -29.44
N PRO A 161 11.67 -4.00 -28.21
CA PRO A 161 10.48 -3.55 -27.48
C PRO A 161 9.63 -2.57 -28.29
N ASP A 162 8.30 -2.67 -28.23
CA ASP A 162 7.42 -1.64 -28.78
C ASP A 162 7.60 -0.33 -27.99
N GLN A 163 7.46 0.81 -28.65
CA GLN A 163 7.64 2.14 -28.03
C GLN A 163 6.49 2.54 -27.09
N ASN A 164 5.38 1.80 -27.11
CA ASN A 164 4.21 2.02 -26.24
C ASN A 164 4.11 0.99 -25.11
N ASN A 165 5.02 0.01 -25.07
CA ASN A 165 5.23 -0.85 -23.90
C ASN A 165 6.14 -0.09 -22.93
N TYR A 166 5.61 0.23 -21.75
CA TYR A 166 6.31 0.99 -20.71
C TYR A 166 6.73 0.15 -19.51
N ASP A 167 6.28 -1.11 -19.47
CA ASP A 167 6.43 -2.02 -18.35
C ASP A 167 7.88 -2.43 -18.10
N ARG A 168 8.19 -2.61 -16.82
CA ARG A 168 9.54 -2.91 -16.35
C ARG A 168 9.51 -4.24 -15.61
N TRP A 169 10.22 -5.22 -16.16
CA TRP A 169 10.27 -6.58 -15.63
C TRP A 169 11.71 -6.95 -15.23
N ASP A 170 12.03 -6.89 -13.93
CA ASP A 170 13.26 -7.45 -13.36
C ASP A 170 12.92 -8.69 -12.52
N VAL A 171 12.92 -9.86 -13.18
CA VAL A 171 12.49 -11.15 -12.62
C VAL A 171 13.66 -12.09 -12.33
N GLY A 172 14.82 -11.52 -11.96
CA GLY A 172 16.06 -12.25 -11.75
C GLY A 172 16.22 -12.85 -10.34
N GLY A 173 16.15 -14.17 -10.22
CA GLY A 173 16.39 -14.87 -8.94
C GLY A 173 15.11 -15.01 -8.11
N THR A 174 15.21 -14.77 -6.79
CA THR A 174 14.11 -14.97 -5.83
C THR A 174 13.43 -13.67 -5.40
N THR A 175 13.83 -12.52 -5.96
CA THR A 175 13.18 -11.23 -5.77
C THR A 175 12.90 -10.65 -7.14
N HIS A 176 11.62 -10.40 -7.44
CA HIS A 176 11.18 -9.85 -8.71
C HIS A 176 10.61 -8.46 -8.47
N GLN A 177 11.05 -7.47 -9.25
CA GLN A 177 10.41 -6.16 -9.33
C GLN A 177 9.68 -6.07 -10.67
N ILE A 178 8.40 -5.73 -10.62
CA ILE A 178 7.57 -5.48 -11.79
C ILE A 178 6.90 -4.13 -11.61
N ASP A 179 7.01 -3.26 -12.62
CA ASP A 179 6.28 -1.99 -12.71
C ASP A 179 5.38 -2.04 -13.94
N TRP A 180 4.07 -1.93 -13.73
CA TRP A 180 2.99 -2.00 -14.72
C TRP A 180 2.37 -0.62 -14.97
N THR A 181 1.97 -0.29 -16.21
CA THR A 181 1.13 0.87 -16.48
C THR A 181 0.30 0.77 -17.77
N TRP A 182 -1.03 0.95 -17.63
CA TRP A 182 -2.00 0.76 -18.71
C TRP A 182 -2.83 2.01 -18.98
N GLY A 183 -3.32 2.14 -20.21
CA GLY A 183 -4.32 3.13 -20.60
C GLY A 183 -5.75 2.56 -20.62
N SER A 184 -6.74 3.37 -21.03
CA SER A 184 -8.17 3.00 -21.04
C SER A 184 -8.55 1.77 -21.90
N ALA A 185 -7.63 1.26 -22.72
CA ALA A 185 -7.90 0.26 -23.75
C ALA A 185 -7.67 -1.20 -23.29
N GLY A 186 -7.00 -1.41 -22.16
CA GLY A 186 -6.49 -2.71 -21.72
C GLY A 186 -6.67 -3.00 -20.24
N THR A 187 -6.28 -4.21 -19.84
CA THR A 187 -5.89 -4.53 -18.46
C THR A 187 -4.38 -4.65 -18.41
N ASP A 188 -3.83 -4.82 -17.21
CA ASP A 188 -2.41 -5.14 -17.04
C ASP A 188 -2.22 -6.33 -16.08
N GLY A 189 -0.98 -6.79 -15.89
CA GLY A 189 -0.60 -7.76 -14.85
C GLY A 189 0.21 -8.96 -15.34
N GLY A 190 -0.18 -10.17 -14.94
CA GLY A 190 0.49 -11.39 -15.37
C GLY A 190 0.24 -12.61 -14.49
N ALA A 191 1.05 -13.65 -14.70
CA ALA A 191 0.95 -14.91 -13.96
C ALA A 191 2.33 -15.49 -13.62
N LEU A 192 2.59 -15.69 -12.33
CA LEU A 192 3.80 -16.31 -11.78
C LEU A 192 3.54 -17.79 -11.45
N ARG A 193 4.08 -18.68 -12.26
CA ARG A 193 4.04 -20.15 -12.11
C ARG A 193 5.13 -20.62 -11.14
N GLY A 194 4.91 -21.79 -10.53
CA GLY A 194 5.96 -22.55 -9.84
C GLY A 194 6.00 -22.33 -8.33
N LEU A 195 4.92 -21.85 -7.72
CA LEU A 195 4.89 -21.52 -6.29
C LEU A 195 4.95 -22.76 -5.38
N GLY A 196 4.35 -23.88 -5.79
CA GLY A 196 4.32 -25.10 -5.00
C GLY A 196 3.73 -24.89 -3.61
N GLU A 197 4.48 -25.28 -2.57
CA GLU A 197 4.13 -25.06 -1.15
C GLU A 197 4.88 -23.86 -0.53
N ALA A 198 5.60 -23.06 -1.33
CA ALA A 198 6.39 -21.95 -0.83
C ALA A 198 5.51 -20.80 -0.30
N THR A 199 6.10 -19.98 0.57
CA THR A 199 5.53 -18.70 0.98
C THR A 199 6.28 -17.59 0.24
N ILE A 200 5.55 -16.74 -0.47
CA ILE A 200 6.08 -15.53 -1.12
C ILE A 200 5.54 -14.29 -0.41
N THR A 201 6.31 -13.21 -0.42
CA THR A 201 5.86 -11.88 0.06
C THR A 201 5.69 -10.95 -1.12
N ILE A 202 4.59 -10.22 -1.20
CA ILE A 202 4.36 -9.16 -2.19
C ILE A 202 4.34 -7.84 -1.43
N VAL A 203 5.30 -6.97 -1.73
CA VAL A 203 5.30 -5.57 -1.29
C VAL A 203 4.69 -4.73 -2.42
N PRO A 204 3.47 -4.19 -2.24
CA PRO A 204 2.82 -3.36 -3.23
C PRO A 204 3.31 -1.91 -3.18
N ALA A 205 3.12 -1.21 -4.29
CA ALA A 205 3.02 0.24 -4.37
C ALA A 205 2.00 0.57 -5.47
N PHE A 206 0.88 1.20 -5.11
CA PHE A 206 -0.20 1.55 -6.03
C PHE A 206 -0.23 3.06 -6.28
N ASN A 207 -0.73 3.46 -7.46
CA ASN A 207 -1.00 4.86 -7.77
C ASN A 207 0.27 5.72 -7.59
N GLU A 208 0.19 6.84 -6.88
CA GLU A 208 1.29 7.79 -6.63
C GLU A 208 2.57 7.17 -6.03
N GLU A 209 2.48 6.01 -5.36
CA GLU A 209 3.64 5.29 -4.82
C GLU A 209 4.32 4.35 -5.85
N SER A 210 3.64 4.03 -6.96
CA SER A 210 4.18 3.17 -8.02
C SER A 210 5.21 3.88 -8.90
N ALA A 211 6.13 3.12 -9.49
CA ALA A 211 7.29 3.66 -10.20
C ALA A 211 6.98 4.31 -11.57
N LEU A 212 5.75 4.12 -12.10
CA LEU A 212 5.33 4.59 -13.42
C LEU A 212 4.20 5.62 -13.38
N TRP A 213 3.63 5.90 -12.19
CA TRP A 213 2.50 6.82 -12.06
C TRP A 213 2.85 8.23 -12.52
N GLY A 214 2.08 8.73 -13.49
CA GLY A 214 2.29 10.04 -14.08
C GLY A 214 3.50 10.13 -15.04
N GLU A 215 4.26 9.04 -15.23
CA GLU A 215 5.21 8.96 -16.35
C GLU A 215 4.45 8.73 -17.68
N HIS A 216 3.38 7.93 -17.63
CA HIS A 216 2.59 7.53 -18.81
C HIS A 216 1.07 7.70 -18.61
N TYR A 217 0.54 7.13 -17.53
CA TYR A 217 -0.88 7.20 -17.15
C TYR A 217 -1.01 7.51 -15.65
N ALA A 218 -2.08 8.22 -15.27
CA ALA A 218 -2.38 8.68 -13.90
C ALA A 218 -3.83 9.15 -13.74
N GLU A 219 -4.74 8.70 -14.60
CA GLU A 219 -6.06 9.29 -14.74
C GLU A 219 -7.08 8.71 -13.74
N ASP A 220 -7.18 7.39 -13.63
CA ASP A 220 -8.06 6.72 -12.67
C ASP A 220 -7.26 5.76 -11.75
N PRO A 221 -7.15 6.06 -10.44
CA PRO A 221 -6.37 5.25 -9.51
C PRO A 221 -7.06 3.92 -9.17
N ILE A 222 -6.26 2.90 -8.87
CA ILE A 222 -6.74 1.69 -8.20
C ILE A 222 -7.25 2.08 -6.80
N THR A 223 -8.48 1.69 -6.50
CA THR A 223 -9.18 2.00 -5.24
C THR A 223 -9.46 0.77 -4.38
N ASP A 224 -9.22 -0.43 -4.90
CA ASP A 224 -9.44 -1.71 -4.21
C ASP A 224 -8.44 -2.76 -4.70
N TRP A 225 -7.88 -3.55 -3.79
CA TRP A 225 -7.06 -4.72 -4.12
C TRP A 225 -7.72 -5.95 -3.52
N GLN A 226 -8.10 -6.92 -4.35
CA GLN A 226 -8.92 -8.04 -3.94
C GLN A 226 -8.18 -9.37 -4.08
N VAL A 227 -8.10 -10.15 -3.00
CA VAL A 227 -7.86 -11.59 -3.11
C VAL A 227 -9.16 -12.32 -3.44
N LEU A 228 -9.12 -13.16 -4.47
CA LEU A 228 -10.24 -14.02 -4.89
C LEU A 228 -9.98 -15.48 -4.46
N SER A 229 -11.03 -16.09 -3.91
CA SER A 229 -11.05 -17.47 -3.42
C SER A 229 -12.27 -18.19 -4.01
N PHE A 230 -12.13 -19.47 -4.39
CA PHE A 230 -13.09 -20.18 -5.25
C PHE A 230 -13.73 -21.43 -4.62
N PRO A 231 -14.30 -21.38 -3.39
CA PRO A 231 -14.91 -22.55 -2.75
C PRO A 231 -16.08 -23.13 -3.55
N ASP A 232 -16.87 -22.28 -4.21
CA ASP A 232 -17.99 -22.64 -5.09
C ASP A 232 -17.61 -22.62 -6.59
N GLY A 233 -16.30 -22.50 -6.91
CA GLY A 233 -15.79 -22.37 -8.27
C GLY A 233 -15.90 -20.97 -8.88
N ARG A 234 -15.55 -20.88 -10.18
CA ARG A 234 -15.33 -19.61 -10.91
C ARG A 234 -16.55 -18.68 -11.01
N ASP A 235 -17.76 -19.23 -11.11
CA ASP A 235 -18.99 -18.45 -11.31
C ASP A 235 -19.37 -17.57 -10.11
N SER A 236 -18.76 -17.77 -8.93
CA SER A 236 -19.10 -17.05 -7.68
C SER A 236 -17.90 -16.97 -6.73
N PRO A 237 -16.84 -16.22 -7.09
CA PRO A 237 -15.65 -16.09 -6.23
C PRO A 237 -15.98 -15.30 -4.96
N LYS A 238 -15.44 -15.76 -3.83
CA LYS A 238 -15.35 -14.97 -2.60
C LYS A 238 -14.24 -13.94 -2.80
N ARG A 239 -14.59 -12.65 -2.77
CA ARG A 239 -13.67 -11.52 -2.83
C ARG A 239 -13.42 -10.98 -1.43
N THR A 240 -12.16 -10.68 -1.12
CA THR A 240 -11.77 -10.00 0.13
C THR A 240 -10.82 -8.87 -0.24
N SER A 241 -11.16 -7.65 0.16
CA SER A 241 -10.28 -6.49 -0.03
C SER A 241 -9.06 -6.56 0.88
N LEU A 242 -7.98 -5.97 0.40
CA LEU A 242 -6.65 -5.84 0.99
C LEU A 242 -6.25 -4.36 0.96
N ASP A 243 -5.42 -3.93 1.91
CA ASP A 243 -4.90 -2.57 1.93
C ASP A 243 -3.84 -2.38 0.83
N LEU A 244 -3.87 -1.22 0.16
CA LEU A 244 -3.00 -0.95 -1.00
C LEU A 244 -1.53 -0.72 -0.60
N ASP A 245 -1.27 -0.27 0.61
CA ASP A 245 0.04 0.12 1.13
C ASP A 245 0.74 -0.97 1.97
N ARG A 246 0.03 -2.05 2.34
CA ARG A 246 0.55 -3.08 3.24
C ARG A 246 1.00 -4.36 2.50
N PRO A 247 2.23 -4.87 2.76
CA PRO A 247 2.67 -6.14 2.19
C PRO A 247 1.76 -7.32 2.54
N ILE A 248 1.64 -8.28 1.63
CA ILE A 248 0.98 -9.56 1.88
C ILE A 248 1.96 -10.73 1.80
N ALA A 249 1.73 -11.78 2.57
CA ALA A 249 2.32 -13.09 2.31
C ALA A 249 1.27 -14.04 1.75
N ILE A 250 1.65 -14.84 0.76
CA ILE A 250 0.83 -15.89 0.16
C ILE A 250 1.56 -17.21 0.36
N GLY A 251 0.92 -18.19 1.00
CA GLY A 251 1.55 -19.46 1.35
C GLY A 251 0.58 -20.62 1.54
N ALA A 252 1.12 -21.83 1.54
CA ALA A 252 0.38 -23.04 1.88
C ALA A 252 0.10 -23.11 3.39
N GLY A 253 -1.13 -23.47 3.75
CA GLY A 253 -1.63 -23.44 5.12
C GLY A 253 -3.05 -22.90 5.19
N ALA A 254 -3.72 -23.13 6.30
CA ALA A 254 -4.98 -22.48 6.61
C ALA A 254 -4.74 -21.30 7.55
N CYS A 255 -5.59 -20.28 7.48
CA CYS A 255 -5.79 -19.39 8.62
C CYS A 255 -6.33 -20.23 9.78
N ASP A 256 -5.87 -19.99 11.00
CA ASP A 256 -6.30 -20.75 12.18
C ASP A 256 -7.80 -20.61 12.43
N ALA A 257 -8.55 -21.61 11.96
CA ALA A 257 -10.00 -21.70 12.08
C ALA A 257 -10.41 -22.04 13.52
N GLY A 258 -10.26 -21.06 14.41
CA GLY A 258 -10.73 -21.13 15.79
C GLY A 258 -9.63 -21.22 16.85
N VAL A 259 -8.89 -20.14 17.03
CA VAL A 259 -8.69 -19.64 18.41
C VAL A 259 -9.75 -18.58 18.64
N LYS A 260 -10.72 -18.87 19.51
CA LYS A 260 -11.35 -17.78 20.27
C LYS A 260 -10.33 -17.37 21.32
N SER A 261 -10.04 -16.08 21.39
CA SER A 261 -9.29 -15.37 22.43
C SER A 261 -8.96 -16.22 23.67
N GLU A 262 -7.77 -16.84 23.66
CA GLU A 262 -7.09 -17.51 24.78
C GLU A 262 -5.72 -17.98 24.22
N ASP A 263 -4.60 -17.38 24.67
CA ASP A 263 -3.18 -17.60 24.26
C ASP A 263 -2.88 -17.24 22.77
N GLU A 264 -2.11 -16.19 22.41
CA GLU A 264 -1.09 -15.43 23.17
C GLU A 264 0.04 -16.32 23.73
N SER A 265 0.59 -17.21 22.88
CA SER A 265 1.90 -17.84 23.15
C SER A 265 2.73 -18.20 21.90
N ALA A 266 2.97 -17.20 21.04
CA ALA A 266 4.25 -17.11 20.36
C ALA A 266 5.21 -16.29 21.23
N ALA A 267 5.77 -16.92 22.27
CA ALA A 267 6.78 -16.29 23.09
C ALA A 267 7.93 -15.79 22.21
N SER A 268 8.15 -14.47 22.19
CA SER A 268 9.36 -13.90 21.65
C SER A 268 10.55 -14.40 22.48
N ASP A 269 11.44 -15.18 21.86
CA ASP A 269 12.71 -15.61 22.48
C ASP A 269 13.73 -14.46 22.44
N ASP A 270 13.34 -13.33 23.03
CA ASP A 270 14.16 -12.18 23.41
C ASP A 270 13.36 -11.43 24.49
N GLY A 271 13.63 -11.76 25.76
CA GLY A 271 12.85 -11.27 26.89
C GLY A 271 13.09 -9.79 27.20
N GLU A 272 12.03 -9.04 27.46
CA GLU A 272 11.61 -8.70 28.85
C GLU A 272 10.29 -7.88 28.86
N ARG A 273 9.89 -7.24 27.74
CA ARG A 273 8.78 -6.25 27.68
C ARG A 273 7.65 -6.63 26.70
N ALA A 274 6.40 -6.29 27.01
CA ALA A 274 5.24 -6.38 26.08
C ALA A 274 5.26 -5.26 25.03
N ARG A 275 4.54 -5.43 23.91
CA ARG A 275 4.32 -4.32 22.96
C ARG A 275 2.86 -3.85 23.00
N VAL A 276 2.66 -2.53 23.02
CA VAL A 276 1.32 -1.91 22.93
C VAL A 276 1.21 -1.01 21.71
N GLU A 277 0.00 -0.88 21.15
CA GLU A 277 -0.31 0.14 20.16
C GLU A 277 -0.45 1.50 20.84
N ILE A 278 0.28 2.50 20.34
CA ILE A 278 0.09 3.91 20.71
C ILE A 278 -0.26 4.74 19.47
N ASP A 279 -0.91 5.88 19.72
CA ASP A 279 -1.37 6.84 18.71
C ASP A 279 -1.06 8.24 19.27
N VAL A 280 0.01 8.87 18.77
CA VAL A 280 0.56 10.15 19.22
C VAL A 280 -0.18 11.27 18.51
N LYS A 281 -1.01 12.02 19.24
CA LYS A 281 -2.02 12.94 18.70
C LYS A 281 -3.17 12.24 17.99
N PRO A 282 -3.99 11.45 18.73
CA PRO A 282 -5.15 10.76 18.16
C PRO A 282 -6.04 11.66 17.32
N GLY A 283 -6.27 11.23 16.07
CA GLY A 283 -7.02 11.98 15.05
C GLY A 283 -6.18 12.96 14.22
N SER A 284 -4.87 12.74 14.12
CA SER A 284 -3.91 13.45 13.25
C SER A 284 -3.14 12.43 12.43
N ASP A 285 -2.91 12.69 11.14
CA ASP A 285 -2.23 11.73 10.25
C ASP A 285 -0.70 11.92 10.17
N HIS A 286 -0.16 13.01 10.76
CA HIS A 286 1.26 13.42 10.62
C HIS A 286 1.92 13.89 11.94
N ASN A 287 1.29 13.60 13.07
CA ASN A 287 1.82 13.69 14.46
C ASN A 287 2.88 14.79 14.75
N PRO A 288 2.60 16.09 14.50
CA PRO A 288 3.66 17.11 14.47
C PRO A 288 4.02 17.63 15.87
N ILE A 289 5.18 17.28 16.43
CA ILE A 289 5.61 17.70 17.78
C ILE A 289 6.43 18.99 17.70
N ASN A 290 6.18 19.95 18.61
CA ASN A 290 7.04 21.13 18.79
C ASN A 290 7.69 21.06 20.18
N PRO A 291 8.98 20.71 20.29
CA PRO A 291 9.68 20.55 21.56
C PRO A 291 9.73 21.83 22.40
N ARG A 292 9.65 23.02 21.76
CA ARG A 292 9.63 24.31 22.49
C ARG A 292 8.24 24.68 23.01
N SER A 293 7.23 23.84 22.77
CA SER A 293 5.87 24.07 23.25
C SER A 293 5.76 23.82 24.75
N ARG A 294 5.13 24.76 25.47
CA ARG A 294 4.68 24.54 26.87
C ARG A 294 3.31 23.86 26.95
N GLY A 295 2.84 23.30 25.84
CA GLY A 295 1.66 22.44 25.79
C GLY A 295 2.00 21.00 26.13
N VAL A 296 1.01 20.13 25.94
CA VAL A 296 1.17 18.68 26.10
C VAL A 296 0.99 17.96 24.76
N ILE A 297 1.59 16.79 24.66
CA ILE A 297 1.43 15.81 23.60
C ILE A 297 0.42 14.77 24.12
N PRO A 298 -0.81 14.70 23.57
CA PRO A 298 -1.71 13.58 23.85
C PRO A 298 -1.17 12.31 23.17
N VAL A 299 -1.15 11.21 23.91
CA VAL A 299 -0.79 9.87 23.42
C VAL A 299 -1.90 8.94 23.86
N ALA A 300 -2.57 8.30 22.90
CA ALA A 300 -3.59 7.30 23.16
C ALA A 300 -2.95 5.91 23.19
N ILE A 301 -2.97 5.26 24.35
CA ILE A 301 -2.59 3.85 24.50
C ILE A 301 -3.84 3.02 24.21
N ARG A 302 -3.74 2.04 23.31
CA ARG A 302 -4.79 1.05 23.09
C ARG A 302 -4.41 -0.23 23.83
N GLY A 303 -5.36 -0.74 24.63
CA GLY A 303 -5.21 -2.02 25.30
C GLY A 303 -5.25 -3.17 24.29
N GLY A 304 -4.41 -4.17 24.53
CA GLY A 304 -4.40 -5.45 23.84
C GLY A 304 -4.54 -6.60 24.84
N ASP A 305 -4.36 -7.83 24.38
CA ASP A 305 -4.45 -9.01 25.26
C ASP A 305 -3.24 -9.13 26.22
N GLU A 306 -2.12 -8.43 25.97
CA GLU A 306 -0.91 -8.41 26.82
C GLU A 306 -0.88 -7.37 27.95
N VAL A 307 -1.68 -6.29 27.85
CA VAL A 307 -1.63 -5.13 28.78
C VAL A 307 -3.05 -4.59 29.03
N ASP A 308 -3.55 -4.79 30.25
CA ASP A 308 -4.80 -4.18 30.71
C ASP A 308 -4.58 -2.69 31.03
N LEU A 309 -5.36 -1.82 30.38
CA LEU A 309 -5.30 -0.37 30.58
C LEU A 309 -5.73 0.06 31.99
N ASP A 310 -6.53 -0.74 32.69
CA ASP A 310 -6.94 -0.48 34.07
C ASP A 310 -5.80 -0.81 35.08
N GLU A 311 -4.73 -1.50 34.65
CA GLU A 311 -3.56 -1.90 35.47
C GLU A 311 -2.27 -1.09 35.16
N ILE A 312 -2.33 -0.11 34.25
CA ILE A 312 -1.18 0.78 33.96
C ILE A 312 -0.97 1.79 35.09
N GLU A 313 0.21 1.76 35.72
CA GLU A 313 0.64 2.79 36.68
C GLU A 313 1.03 4.08 35.92
N THR A 314 0.04 4.95 35.68
CA THR A 314 0.23 6.12 34.80
C THR A 314 1.29 7.12 35.23
N ASP A 315 1.75 7.11 36.48
CA ASP A 315 2.87 7.94 36.95
C ASP A 315 4.26 7.31 36.76
N GLU A 316 4.33 6.06 36.26
CA GLU A 316 5.55 5.32 35.89
C GLU A 316 5.73 5.22 34.35
N LEU A 317 4.91 5.96 33.58
CA LEU A 317 5.07 6.09 32.13
C LEU A 317 6.17 7.10 31.77
N GLU A 318 6.93 6.81 30.72
CA GLU A 318 7.91 7.73 30.12
C GLU A 318 7.69 7.81 28.59
N PHE A 319 7.90 8.99 28.00
CA PHE A 319 7.67 9.23 26.57
C PHE A 319 8.73 10.16 25.97
N GLY A 320 9.38 9.74 24.88
CA GLY A 320 10.44 10.51 24.23
C GLY A 320 10.86 9.96 22.85
N PRO A 321 11.96 10.46 22.27
CA PRO A 321 12.49 9.97 21.00
C PRO A 321 13.07 8.55 21.12
N SER A 322 13.08 7.81 20.02
CA SER A 322 13.79 6.54 19.88
C SER A 322 15.32 6.73 19.87
N ASP A 323 16.05 5.85 20.55
CA ASP A 323 17.53 5.77 20.50
C ASP A 323 18.08 5.28 19.13
N GLY A 324 17.20 4.76 18.27
CA GLY A 324 17.53 4.21 16.96
C GLY A 324 18.07 2.78 16.97
N GLU A 325 18.35 2.16 18.13
CA GLU A 325 18.78 0.76 18.23
C GLU A 325 17.60 -0.17 18.52
N GLY A 326 16.79 -0.41 17.49
CA GLY A 326 15.69 -1.39 17.55
C GLY A 326 14.36 -0.84 18.08
N GLU A 327 14.27 0.48 18.27
CA GLU A 327 13.02 1.24 18.46
C GLU A 327 12.23 0.79 19.71
N ARG A 328 12.93 0.61 20.83
CA ARG A 328 12.38 0.08 22.09
C ARG A 328 12.73 0.89 23.33
N GLU A 329 13.78 1.71 23.25
CA GLU A 329 14.27 2.52 24.36
C GLU A 329 14.16 4.00 23.97
N ILE A 330 14.02 4.86 24.99
CA ILE A 330 13.99 6.31 24.83
C ILE A 330 15.43 6.82 24.84
N ASP A 331 15.79 7.71 23.91
CA ASP A 331 17.03 8.49 24.02
C ASP A 331 16.84 9.59 25.07
N GLY A 332 17.49 9.42 26.23
CA GLY A 332 17.38 10.33 27.37
C GLY A 332 16.55 9.80 28.53
N ASP A 333 16.02 10.71 29.34
CA ASP A 333 15.16 10.38 30.50
C ASP A 333 13.66 10.39 30.08
N GLY A 334 13.30 11.15 29.03
CA GLY A 334 11.93 11.27 28.54
C GLY A 334 10.98 12.05 29.45
N ALA A 335 9.75 12.27 28.99
CA ALA A 335 8.71 12.95 29.76
C ALA A 335 7.89 11.96 30.60
N SER A 336 7.69 12.28 31.89
CA SER A 336 6.58 11.71 32.67
C SER A 336 5.24 12.43 32.37
N PRO A 337 4.06 11.81 32.60
CA PRO A 337 2.79 12.45 32.34
C PRO A 337 2.49 13.71 33.18
N ALA A 338 1.89 14.70 32.53
CA ALA A 338 1.35 15.89 33.17
C ALA A 338 0.16 15.60 34.12
N HIS A 339 -0.50 14.44 33.92
CA HIS A 339 -1.52 13.86 34.81
C HIS A 339 -1.76 12.38 34.44
N GLY A 340 -2.38 11.61 35.34
CA GLY A 340 -2.72 10.19 35.16
C GLY A 340 -3.84 9.89 34.16
N GLY A 341 -3.73 10.43 32.95
CA GLY A 341 -4.58 10.14 31.80
C GLY A 341 -6.07 10.44 31.95
N HIS A 342 -6.82 9.93 30.98
CA HIS A 342 -8.29 9.84 30.94
C HIS A 342 -8.71 8.80 29.90
N GLY A 343 -9.77 8.05 30.17
CA GLY A 343 -10.33 7.08 29.22
C GLY A 343 -11.26 7.77 28.21
N GLU A 344 -11.06 7.51 26.92
CA GLU A 344 -11.96 7.98 25.85
C GLU A 344 -12.68 6.80 25.17
N PRO A 345 -14.02 6.80 25.13
CA PRO A 345 -14.78 5.84 24.32
C PRO A 345 -14.77 6.26 22.85
N ILE A 346 -14.52 5.31 21.96
CA ILE A 346 -14.64 5.50 20.51
C ILE A 346 -16.14 5.57 20.14
N ASP A 347 -16.51 6.45 19.20
CA ASP A 347 -17.88 6.52 18.66
C ASP A 347 -18.26 5.22 17.92
N GLY A 348 -18.78 4.23 18.66
CA GLY A 348 -19.40 3.01 18.11
C GLY A 348 -18.66 1.69 18.35
N ASP A 349 -17.56 1.67 19.10
CA ASP A 349 -16.82 0.45 19.48
C ASP A 349 -16.50 0.46 20.98
N ASP A 350 -16.70 -0.67 21.67
CA ASP A 350 -16.53 -0.81 23.13
C ASP A 350 -15.04 -1.03 23.54
N ARG A 351 -14.08 -0.67 22.67
CA ARG A 351 -12.64 -0.73 22.97
C ARG A 351 -12.16 0.55 23.65
N ASN A 352 -11.88 0.43 24.95
CA ASN A 352 -11.31 1.49 25.78
C ASN A 352 -9.93 1.93 25.22
N ARG A 353 -9.68 3.25 25.22
CA ARG A 353 -8.33 3.83 25.06
C ARG A 353 -7.99 4.66 26.29
N LEU A 354 -6.74 4.63 26.72
CA LEU A 354 -6.20 5.48 27.78
C LEU A 354 -5.40 6.61 27.13
N VAL A 355 -5.92 7.84 27.19
CA VAL A 355 -5.23 9.02 26.64
C VAL A 355 -4.45 9.71 27.74
N VAL A 356 -3.13 9.69 27.61
CA VAL A 356 -2.15 10.30 28.52
C VAL A 356 -1.57 11.57 27.88
N HIS A 357 -1.12 12.52 28.69
CA HIS A 357 -0.63 13.82 28.20
C HIS A 357 0.78 14.10 28.73
N PHE A 358 1.76 14.24 27.84
CA PHE A 358 3.18 14.45 28.17
C PHE A 358 3.61 15.90 27.90
N PRO A 359 4.32 16.61 28.79
CA PRO A 359 4.78 17.97 28.51
C PRO A 359 5.77 18.00 27.35
N ALA A 360 5.45 18.71 26.27
CA ALA A 360 6.23 18.63 25.02
C ALA A 360 7.71 19.06 25.17
N HIS A 361 7.98 19.98 26.10
CA HIS A 361 9.32 20.45 26.44
C HIS A 361 10.11 19.60 27.44
N GLU A 362 9.51 18.52 27.97
CA GLU A 362 10.16 17.54 28.84
C GLU A 362 10.34 16.19 28.11
N ALA A 363 9.79 16.03 26.90
CA ALA A 363 9.87 14.80 26.12
C ALA A 363 11.12 14.71 25.21
N GLU A 364 12.07 15.62 25.42
CA GLU A 364 13.45 15.65 24.88
C GLU A 364 13.67 15.57 23.35
N PHE A 365 12.61 15.47 22.53
CA PHE A 365 12.71 15.44 21.06
C PHE A 365 13.55 16.59 20.45
N GLU A 366 14.44 16.24 19.53
CA GLU A 366 15.33 17.13 18.78
C GLU A 366 14.97 17.20 17.28
N HIS A 367 15.70 17.99 16.50
CA HIS A 367 15.44 18.12 15.07
C HIS A 367 16.06 16.96 14.29
N GLY A 368 15.23 16.02 13.88
CA GLY A 368 15.62 14.85 13.08
C GLY A 368 14.89 13.59 13.49
N ASP A 369 14.33 13.56 14.71
CA ASP A 369 13.60 12.41 15.24
C ASP A 369 12.34 12.14 14.41
N THR A 370 12.13 10.87 14.10
CA THR A 370 10.98 10.39 13.30
C THR A 370 10.11 9.39 14.06
N VAL A 371 10.58 8.86 15.20
CA VAL A 371 9.90 7.84 15.99
C VAL A 371 9.83 8.28 17.45
N ALA A 372 8.63 8.21 18.01
CA ALA A 372 8.39 8.37 19.43
C ALA A 372 8.21 7.00 20.09
N VAL A 373 8.76 6.84 21.29
CA VAL A 373 8.64 5.66 22.13
C VAL A 373 7.89 6.03 23.41
N LEU A 374 6.92 5.20 23.78
CA LEU A 374 6.30 5.17 25.11
C LEU A 374 6.80 3.93 25.83
N THR A 375 7.24 4.08 27.08
CA THR A 375 7.56 2.98 28.00
C THR A 375 6.67 3.02 29.23
N GLY A 376 6.49 1.85 29.86
CA GLY A 376 5.73 1.72 31.10
C GLY A 376 5.81 0.33 31.71
N GLU A 377 5.10 0.15 32.82
CA GLU A 377 4.93 -1.14 33.49
C GLU A 377 3.48 -1.35 34.00
N THR A 378 3.12 -2.62 34.20
CA THR A 378 1.95 -3.07 34.96
C THR A 378 2.40 -3.95 36.13
N ASP A 379 1.48 -4.31 37.02
CA ASP A 379 1.68 -5.30 38.10
C ASP A 379 2.28 -6.65 37.60
N GLU A 380 2.16 -6.96 36.30
CA GLU A 380 2.63 -8.22 35.69
C GLU A 380 3.90 -8.09 34.85
N ARG A 381 4.12 -6.99 34.10
CA ARG A 381 5.29 -6.82 33.21
C ARG A 381 5.53 -5.38 32.74
N GLU A 382 6.76 -5.11 32.34
CA GLU A 382 7.11 -3.91 31.55
C GLU A 382 6.52 -3.99 30.13
N PHE A 383 6.26 -2.83 29.53
CA PHE A 383 5.82 -2.71 28.13
C PHE A 383 6.43 -1.49 27.42
N PHE A 384 6.32 -1.48 26.09
CA PHE A 384 6.68 -0.34 25.24
C PHE A 384 5.72 -0.20 24.05
N GLY A 385 5.62 0.98 23.46
CA GLY A 385 4.89 1.24 22.23
C GLY A 385 5.59 2.31 21.39
N THR A 386 5.32 2.34 20.08
CA THR A 386 6.02 3.20 19.12
C THR A 386 5.06 3.82 18.12
N ASP A 387 5.29 5.07 17.72
CA ASP A 387 4.55 5.74 16.65
C ASP A 387 5.43 6.76 15.91
N GLU A 388 5.09 7.08 14.67
CA GLU A 388 5.82 8.03 13.84
C GLU A 388 5.46 9.47 14.20
N VAL A 389 6.46 10.37 14.16
CA VAL A 389 6.32 11.79 14.53
C VAL A 389 7.08 12.70 13.59
N THR A 390 6.63 13.95 13.46
CA THR A 390 7.34 15.00 12.71
C THR A 390 7.72 16.15 13.62
N ILE A 391 9.02 16.38 13.83
CA ILE A 391 9.47 17.47 14.71
C ILE A 391 9.45 18.82 13.98
N VAL A 392 8.61 19.75 14.49
CA VAL A 392 8.33 21.06 13.88
C VAL A 392 8.75 22.23 14.76
N GLY A 393 9.33 23.25 14.12
CA GLY A 393 9.83 24.45 14.79
C GLY A 393 11.36 24.44 14.89
N ASN A 394 12.01 24.85 13.80
CA ASN A 394 13.44 24.67 13.54
C ASN A 394 14.37 25.13 14.69
N GLY A 395 15.55 24.52 14.78
CA GLY A 395 16.74 25.18 15.33
C GLY A 395 16.91 26.55 14.68
N GLY A 396 16.85 27.61 15.51
CA GLY A 396 17.44 28.89 15.18
C GLY A 396 18.80 28.90 15.84
N ASP A 397 19.83 29.07 15.03
CA ASP A 397 21.24 29.02 15.42
C ASP A 397 21.54 30.20 16.38
N ASP A 398 21.71 29.91 17.67
CA ASP A 398 22.13 30.86 18.72
C ASP A 398 23.24 30.18 19.58
N GLU A 399 24.30 29.68 18.94
CA GLU A 399 25.63 29.60 19.57
C GLU A 399 26.61 30.48 18.78
N ASP A 400 27.08 31.52 19.48
CA ASP A 400 27.83 32.64 18.92
C ASP A 400 29.25 32.31 18.44
N ASP A 401 29.77 33.23 17.62
CA ASP A 401 31.19 33.49 17.37
C ASP A 401 32.12 33.21 18.58
N ASP A 402 33.07 32.29 18.43
CA ASP A 402 34.43 32.40 19.01
C ASP A 402 35.36 31.29 18.46
N ASP A 403 35.96 31.50 17.27
CA ASP A 403 37.32 31.03 16.91
C ASP A 403 37.71 31.47 15.48
N ARG A 404 38.06 32.75 15.33
CA ARG A 404 38.86 33.25 14.18
C ARG A 404 40.06 34.01 14.69
N ASP A 405 41.04 33.29 15.25
CA ASP A 405 42.29 33.88 15.68
C ASP A 405 43.50 33.04 15.25
N ARG A 406 44.27 33.60 14.29
CA ARG A 406 45.60 33.16 13.79
C ARG A 406 45.57 32.00 12.78
N ASP A 407 46.39 31.94 11.73
CA ASP A 407 47.57 32.75 11.33
C ASP A 407 47.29 33.48 9.96
N ASP A 408 48.10 34.37 9.37
CA ASP A 408 49.53 34.68 9.50
C ASP A 408 49.82 36.13 8.99
N ASP A 409 51.06 36.61 9.17
CA ASP A 409 51.54 37.96 8.80
C ASP A 409 51.44 38.33 7.29
N ASP A 410 51.17 39.61 6.97
CA ASP A 410 52.14 40.45 6.23
C ASP A 410 51.69 41.92 5.97
N ASP A 411 52.42 42.83 6.61
CA ASP A 411 52.95 44.10 6.11
C ASP A 411 52.07 45.29 5.56
N HIS A 412 52.30 46.42 6.24
CA HIS A 412 52.60 47.77 5.71
C HIS A 412 51.54 48.91 5.75
N ASP A 413 51.71 49.72 6.81
CA ASP A 413 52.08 51.15 6.74
C ASP A 413 51.06 52.22 6.27
N ARG A 414 50.60 53.01 7.25
CA ARG A 414 50.24 54.46 7.21
C ARG A 414 48.93 54.90 6.58
N GLY A 415 48.20 55.69 7.37
CA GLY A 415 47.53 56.88 6.85
C GLY A 415 46.38 57.36 7.73
N ASP A 416 46.67 58.31 8.63
CA ASP A 416 45.64 59.22 9.13
C ASP A 416 45.00 59.97 7.95
N ASP A 417 43.69 60.21 7.98
CA ASP A 417 43.17 61.58 8.12
C ASP A 417 41.63 61.61 8.17
N ASP A 418 41.11 62.53 8.99
CA ASP A 418 39.69 62.81 9.17
C ASP A 418 39.01 63.30 7.87
N ARG A 419 37.68 63.11 7.76
CA ARG A 419 36.72 64.24 7.75
C ARG A 419 35.24 63.87 7.76
N ASP A 420 34.52 64.70 8.51
CA ASP A 420 33.06 64.85 8.53
C ASP A 420 32.48 65.51 7.26
N GLU A 421 31.17 65.79 7.34
CA GLU A 421 30.33 66.73 6.57
C GLU A 421 29.44 66.13 5.45
N ASP A 422 28.18 65.89 5.84
CA ASP A 422 26.97 66.57 5.32
C ASP A 422 26.95 67.00 3.84
N ASP A 423 25.94 66.57 3.07
CA ASP A 423 24.73 67.41 2.83
C ASP A 423 23.65 66.64 2.04
N ASP A 424 22.38 67.02 2.23
CA ASP A 424 21.25 66.55 1.41
C ASP A 424 21.37 67.00 -0.07
N ARG A 425 20.79 66.25 -1.03
CA ARG A 425 19.76 66.78 -1.97
C ARG A 425 19.28 65.85 -3.11
N ASP A 426 18.03 66.14 -3.49
CA ASP A 426 17.33 66.01 -4.79
C ASP A 426 17.34 64.61 -5.49
N ALA A 427 16.21 63.93 -5.71
CA ALA A 427 14.95 64.29 -6.40
C ALA A 427 15.04 64.30 -7.95
N ASP A 428 14.22 63.41 -8.54
CA ASP A 428 13.66 63.39 -9.91
C ASP A 428 14.59 63.53 -11.13
N ASP A 429 14.66 62.50 -12.00
CA ASP A 429 14.14 62.61 -13.39
C ASP A 429 14.07 61.26 -14.15
N ASP A 430 13.12 61.23 -15.09
CA ASP A 430 12.68 60.21 -16.06
C ASP A 430 13.74 59.52 -16.97
N ARG A 431 13.23 58.56 -17.82
CA ARG A 431 13.73 58.05 -19.14
C ARG A 431 14.44 56.70 -19.18
N ASP A 432 14.28 55.83 -20.19
CA ASP A 432 13.42 55.71 -21.41
C ASP A 432 12.97 54.21 -21.50
N GLU A 433 11.80 53.77 -22.00
CA GLU A 433 11.33 53.67 -23.40
C GLU A 433 12.28 52.92 -24.38
N ASP A 434 11.92 51.67 -24.69
CA ASP A 434 12.31 50.79 -25.84
C ASP A 434 11.39 49.54 -25.69
N GLU A 435 10.21 49.37 -26.30
CA GLU A 435 9.81 49.22 -27.71
C GLU A 435 10.34 47.95 -28.44
N ASP A 436 9.36 47.20 -28.98
CA ASP A 436 9.35 46.25 -30.12
C ASP A 436 10.11 44.90 -30.08
N ASP A 437 9.35 43.80 -30.22
CA ASP A 437 9.39 42.96 -31.43
C ASP A 437 8.16 42.03 -31.53
N ASP A 438 7.21 42.37 -32.41
CA ASP A 438 6.04 41.54 -32.75
C ASP A 438 6.43 40.36 -33.67
N ARG A 439 5.75 39.21 -33.52
CA ARG A 439 5.58 38.24 -34.63
C ARG A 439 4.21 37.57 -34.60
N ASP A 440 3.38 38.03 -35.54
CA ASP A 440 2.05 37.49 -35.85
C ASP A 440 2.10 36.12 -36.56
N ASP A 441 1.00 35.38 -36.39
CA ASP A 441 0.19 34.62 -37.37
C ASP A 441 0.83 33.73 -38.46
N ASP A 442 0.22 32.55 -38.62
CA ASP A 442 -0.19 32.04 -39.94
C ASP A 442 -1.38 31.06 -39.77
N ASP A 443 -2.59 31.51 -40.15
CA ASP A 443 -3.82 30.72 -40.19
C ASP A 443 -3.78 29.61 -41.26
N ARG A 444 -4.46 28.47 -41.02
CA ARG A 444 -5.02 27.62 -42.09
C ARG A 444 -6.33 26.92 -41.71
N ASP A 445 -7.41 27.50 -42.20
CA ASP A 445 -8.70 26.85 -42.42
C ASP A 445 -8.77 26.13 -43.80
N GLU A 446 -9.93 25.51 -44.04
CA GLU A 446 -10.54 25.03 -45.30
C GLU A 446 -10.50 23.50 -45.56
N ASP A 447 -11.54 22.84 -45.04
CA ASP A 447 -12.59 22.13 -45.79
C ASP A 447 -12.24 21.28 -47.04
N GLU A 448 -12.74 20.03 -47.07
CA GLU A 448 -13.29 19.42 -48.30
C GLU A 448 -14.35 18.34 -47.97
N ASP A 449 -15.60 18.56 -48.41
CA ASP A 449 -16.68 17.56 -48.43
C ASP A 449 -16.49 16.55 -49.60
N ASP A 450 -16.99 15.31 -49.48
CA ASP A 450 -17.44 14.56 -50.68
C ASP A 450 -18.56 13.54 -50.34
N ASP A 451 -19.80 13.87 -50.73
CA ASP A 451 -20.96 12.97 -50.73
C ASP A 451 -20.91 11.97 -51.90
N ARG A 452 -21.41 10.73 -51.72
CA ARG A 452 -22.02 9.93 -52.81
C ARG A 452 -22.84 8.69 -52.39
N ASP A 453 -24.14 8.91 -52.24
CA ASP A 453 -25.27 8.24 -52.91
C ASP A 453 -25.20 6.76 -53.39
N GLU A 454 -26.20 6.00 -52.92
CA GLU A 454 -27.14 5.10 -53.66
C GLU A 454 -26.57 3.78 -54.28
N ASP A 455 -27.21 2.61 -54.13
CA ASP A 455 -28.57 2.25 -54.57
C ASP A 455 -29.42 1.35 -53.63
N GLU A 456 -30.73 1.38 -53.91
CA GLU A 456 -31.93 0.72 -53.37
C GLU A 456 -31.86 -0.80 -53.08
N ASP A 457 -32.65 -1.35 -52.15
CA ASP A 457 -34.01 -1.87 -52.45
C ASP A 457 -34.88 -2.09 -51.18
N GLY A 458 -36.22 -1.87 -51.24
CA GLY A 458 -37.12 -2.87 -50.59
C GLY A 458 -38.46 -2.54 -49.90
N GLY A 459 -38.84 -1.30 -49.59
CA GLY A 459 -40.27 -0.94 -49.33
C GLY A 459 -40.98 -1.42 -48.02
N PRO A 460 -42.28 -1.06 -47.82
CA PRO A 460 -42.75 -0.65 -46.48
C PRO A 460 -44.03 -1.30 -45.91
N GLY A 461 -44.25 -1.14 -44.59
CA GLY A 461 -45.52 -1.46 -43.90
C GLY A 461 -45.85 -0.51 -42.74
N ARG A 462 -46.94 0.27 -42.87
CA ARG A 462 -47.42 1.23 -41.84
C ARG A 462 -48.45 0.60 -40.90
N GLY A 463 -48.49 1.03 -39.62
CA GLY A 463 -49.57 0.68 -38.69
C GLY A 463 -49.64 1.52 -37.41
N ASN A 464 -50.45 2.59 -37.41
CA ASN A 464 -50.78 3.37 -36.20
C ASN A 464 -51.69 2.57 -35.24
N GLY A 465 -51.47 2.70 -33.93
CA GLY A 465 -52.35 2.14 -32.89
C GLY A 465 -52.29 2.91 -31.56
N ASN A 466 -53.16 3.92 -31.42
CA ASN A 466 -53.33 4.72 -30.20
C ASN A 466 -54.30 4.05 -29.22
N GLY A 467 -54.03 4.06 -27.89
CA GLY A 467 -54.96 3.50 -26.91
C GLY A 467 -54.46 3.54 -25.46
N GLY A 468 -54.83 4.57 -24.69
CA GLY A 468 -54.60 4.63 -23.25
C GLY A 468 -55.72 3.97 -22.43
N GLY A 469 -55.42 3.59 -21.19
CA GLY A 469 -56.42 3.08 -20.24
C GLY A 469 -55.85 2.93 -18.83
N ARG A 470 -56.32 3.76 -17.90
CA ARG A 470 -56.15 3.56 -16.45
C ARG A 470 -57.22 2.60 -15.96
N ASP A 471 -56.94 1.75 -14.98
CA ASP A 471 -57.94 1.50 -13.92
C ASP A 471 -57.36 0.94 -12.61
N ASN A 472 -58.05 1.24 -11.51
CA ASN A 472 -57.72 0.80 -10.14
C ASN A 472 -58.48 -0.49 -9.77
N GLY A 473 -57.90 -1.34 -8.91
CA GLY A 473 -58.57 -2.58 -8.46
C GLY A 473 -58.16 -3.08 -7.07
N ASN A 474 -58.80 -2.56 -6.02
CA ASN A 474 -58.57 -2.95 -4.63
C ASN A 474 -59.45 -4.18 -4.26
N GLY A 475 -58.96 -5.15 -3.47
CA GLY A 475 -59.75 -6.36 -3.16
C GLY A 475 -59.22 -7.27 -2.04
N ARG A 476 -59.71 -7.09 -0.80
CA ARG A 476 -59.46 -7.99 0.35
C ARG A 476 -60.39 -9.22 0.32
N GLY A 477 -59.92 -10.36 0.82
CA GLY A 477 -60.76 -11.56 1.05
C GLY A 477 -60.24 -12.49 2.15
N ASN A 478 -60.92 -12.53 3.30
CA ASN A 478 -60.63 -13.43 4.43
C ASN A 478 -61.32 -14.80 4.26
N GLY A 479 -60.72 -15.91 4.73
CA GLY A 479 -61.37 -17.23 4.70
C GLY A 479 -60.77 -18.28 5.64
N ASN A 480 -61.37 -18.46 6.81
CA ASN A 480 -61.03 -19.54 7.77
C ASN A 480 -61.64 -20.90 7.36
N GLY A 481 -60.93 -22.01 7.59
CA GLY A 481 -61.49 -23.36 7.43
C GLY A 481 -60.68 -24.48 8.12
N ARG A 482 -61.15 -24.97 9.27
CA ARG A 482 -60.60 -26.16 9.96
C ARG A 482 -61.18 -27.46 9.39
N GLY A 483 -60.39 -28.52 9.27
CA GLY A 483 -60.86 -29.88 8.92
C GLY A 483 -60.02 -30.99 9.56
N ASN A 484 -60.63 -31.80 10.43
CA ASN A 484 -60.00 -32.98 11.05
C ASN A 484 -60.04 -34.20 10.12
N GLY A 485 -58.99 -35.05 10.14
CA GLY A 485 -59.00 -36.37 9.51
C GLY A 485 -58.00 -37.35 10.12
N ARG A 486 -58.48 -38.35 10.87
CA ARG A 486 -57.64 -39.44 11.42
C ARG A 486 -57.59 -40.64 10.45
N GLY A 487 -56.42 -41.25 10.27
CA GLY A 487 -56.26 -42.55 9.62
C GLY A 487 -55.22 -43.42 10.35
N LYS A 488 -55.62 -44.61 10.82
CA LYS A 488 -54.71 -45.60 11.44
C LYS A 488 -54.38 -46.70 10.41
N GLY A 489 -53.12 -47.15 10.40
CA GLY A 489 -52.72 -48.42 9.79
C GLY A 489 -51.69 -49.15 10.68
N ARG A 490 -52.05 -50.31 11.22
CA ARG A 490 -51.11 -51.26 11.82
C ARG A 490 -51.11 -52.52 10.94
N GLY A 491 -49.93 -53.04 10.62
CA GLY A 491 -49.73 -54.37 10.03
C GLY A 491 -48.60 -55.07 10.76
N ASN A 492 -48.88 -56.22 11.36
CA ASN A 492 -47.90 -57.06 12.08
C ASN A 492 -47.71 -58.36 11.27
N GLY A 493 -46.47 -58.84 11.09
CA GLY A 493 -46.17 -59.75 9.97
C GLY A 493 -45.11 -60.84 10.14
N ARG A 494 -44.84 -61.30 11.39
CA ARG A 494 -43.87 -62.36 11.79
C ARG A 494 -42.39 -61.97 11.85
#